data_AF-A0A243PC97-F1
#
_entry.id   AF-A0A243PC97-F1
#
_cell.length_a   1.000
_cell.length_b   1.000
_cell.length_c   1.000
_cell.angle_alpha   90.00
_cell.angle_beta   90.00
_cell.angle_gamma   90.00
#
_symmetry.space_group_name_H-M   'P 1'
#
loop_
_entity.id
_entity.type
_entity.pdbx_description
1 polymer ?
#
loop_
_entity_poly.entity_id
_entity_poly.type
_entity_poly.pdbx_seq_one_letter_code
_entity_poly.pdbx_strand_id
1 'polypeptide(L)'
;MRRLTGALAAAAALLAGAPATAQTRPDSDQPWREFQWLYGSAEGAATSRQAFNALRAFAVIQAERWRMGEPVVQRVLAPGATLDRPAFESCGDKKPAVVFDIDETLLLNTGAEYWAAAKQQSYEQSRAFDKDAWAKWEKDGAKLVDPVPGAVEAVDTLRKADIAVIFNSNRSASSMQETAEALAHAGLGVAEPGKTLFLDSAGDGKKDGRRATIAETWCVVAMAGDQLGDFSDLFNVKENGRLPVVKRRQAMGSPMLARMWGQGWFLLPNPVYGKGAEGDFNEIFPKNRWKPH
;
A
#
# COMPACT_ATOMS: atom_id res chain seq x y z
N MET A 1 -36.82 -56.59 41.34
CA MET A 1 -36.30 -57.04 40.03
C MET A 1 -36.81 -56.12 38.93
N ARG A 2 -36.00 -55.95 37.87
CA ARG A 2 -36.14 -55.09 36.68
C ARG A 2 -35.79 -53.60 36.83
N ARG A 3 -34.52 -53.35 36.49
CA ARG A 3 -33.92 -52.08 36.03
C ARG A 3 -34.41 -51.76 34.61
N LEU A 4 -34.40 -50.48 34.23
CA LEU A 4 -34.11 -49.94 32.89
C LEU A 4 -33.87 -48.42 33.06
N THR A 5 -32.61 -48.01 33.25
CA THR A 5 -31.78 -47.23 32.29
C THR A 5 -32.28 -45.80 32.04
N GLY A 6 -31.76 -44.85 32.82
CA GLY A 6 -31.81 -43.42 32.52
C GLY A 6 -30.64 -43.04 31.61
N ALA A 7 -30.95 -42.41 30.47
CA ALA A 7 -29.95 -41.79 29.60
C ALA A 7 -29.77 -40.32 30.02
N LEU A 8 -28.57 -39.95 30.45
CA LEU A 8 -28.17 -38.55 30.56
C LEU A 8 -27.85 -38.02 29.15
N ALA A 9 -28.65 -37.07 28.66
CA ALA A 9 -28.27 -36.23 27.53
C ALA A 9 -27.58 -34.97 28.08
N ALA A 10 -26.27 -34.88 27.87
CA ALA A 10 -25.51 -33.66 28.11
C ALA A 10 -25.79 -32.67 26.96
N ALA A 11 -26.46 -31.56 27.26
CA ALA A 11 -26.65 -30.47 26.31
C ALA A 11 -25.33 -29.68 26.18
N ALA A 12 -24.60 -29.90 25.10
CA ALA A 12 -23.52 -29.02 24.67
C ALA A 12 -24.15 -27.73 24.12
N ALA A 13 -24.05 -26.64 24.88
CA ALA A 13 -24.40 -25.31 24.38
C ALA A 13 -23.35 -24.86 23.37
N LEU A 14 -23.68 -25.00 22.08
CA LEU A 14 -22.99 -24.32 20.99
C LEU A 14 -23.10 -22.81 21.21
N LEU A 15 -22.00 -22.17 21.62
CA LEU A 15 -21.83 -20.72 21.51
C LEU A 15 -21.73 -20.38 20.01
N ALA A 16 -22.88 -20.17 19.39
CA ALA A 16 -22.94 -19.54 18.08
C ALA A 16 -22.38 -18.12 18.22
N GLY A 17 -21.21 -17.87 17.63
CA GLY A 17 -20.68 -16.52 17.48
C GLY A 17 -21.70 -15.66 16.74
N ALA A 18 -22.07 -14.53 17.33
CA ALA A 18 -22.96 -13.59 16.68
C ALA A 18 -22.36 -13.18 15.31
N PRO A 19 -23.14 -13.16 14.22
CA PRO A 19 -22.65 -12.68 12.95
C PRO A 19 -22.29 -11.19 13.11
N ALA A 20 -21.13 -10.80 12.59
CA ALA A 20 -20.81 -9.39 12.41
C ALA A 20 -21.95 -8.77 11.59
N THR A 21 -22.72 -7.88 12.19
CA THR A 21 -23.82 -7.21 11.49
C THR A 21 -23.21 -6.32 10.42
N ALA A 22 -23.29 -6.77 9.16
CA ALA A 22 -22.95 -5.96 8.00
C ALA A 22 -23.68 -4.63 8.10
N GLN A 23 -22.95 -3.52 8.08
CA GLN A 23 -23.55 -2.20 8.16
C GLN A 23 -24.30 -1.95 6.85
N THR A 24 -25.62 -2.15 6.86
CA THR A 24 -26.49 -1.80 5.74
C THR A 24 -26.58 -0.28 5.63
N ARG A 25 -26.38 0.24 4.41
CA ARG A 25 -26.38 1.67 4.08
C ARG A 25 -27.69 2.33 4.56
N PRO A 26 -27.63 3.41 5.37
CA PRO A 26 -28.76 4.33 5.46
C PRO A 26 -28.79 5.14 4.17
N ASP A 27 -29.93 5.16 3.47
CA ASP A 27 -30.22 5.92 2.24
C ASP A 27 -29.28 7.12 2.02
N SER A 28 -28.45 7.09 0.97
CA SER A 28 -27.73 8.29 0.54
C SER A 28 -27.12 8.09 -0.84
N ASP A 29 -27.14 9.11 -1.69
CA ASP A 29 -26.33 9.19 -2.93
C ASP A 29 -24.82 9.36 -2.66
N GLN A 30 -24.37 9.16 -1.42
CA GLN A 30 -23.00 9.47 -0.97
C GLN A 30 -22.12 8.22 -0.89
N PRO A 31 -20.84 8.29 -1.28
CA PRO A 31 -19.90 7.18 -1.11
C PRO A 31 -19.49 7.01 0.36
N TRP A 32 -18.88 5.88 0.73
CA TRP A 32 -18.40 5.66 2.12
C TRP A 32 -17.31 6.66 2.51
N ARG A 33 -17.11 6.87 3.83
CA ARG A 33 -16.26 7.96 4.34
C ARG A 33 -14.81 7.83 3.90
N GLU A 34 -14.34 6.61 3.65
CA GLU A 34 -13.01 6.28 3.17
C GLU A 34 -12.79 6.82 1.76
N PHE A 35 -13.78 6.65 0.87
CA PHE A 35 -13.77 7.24 -0.46
C PHE A 35 -13.88 8.77 -0.36
N GLN A 36 -14.81 9.29 0.46
CA GLN A 36 -14.93 10.74 0.67
C GLN A 36 -13.61 11.35 1.15
N TRP A 37 -12.91 10.67 2.04
CA TRP A 37 -11.63 11.13 2.57
C TRP A 37 -10.52 11.08 1.51
N LEU A 38 -10.32 9.94 0.85
CA LEU A 38 -9.21 9.78 -0.09
C LEU A 38 -9.41 10.59 -1.38
N TYR A 39 -10.61 10.53 -1.95
CA TYR A 39 -10.92 11.10 -3.27
C TYR A 39 -11.54 12.50 -3.20
N GLY A 40 -12.22 12.84 -2.11
CA GLY A 40 -13.00 14.09 -2.01
C GLY A 40 -12.42 15.13 -1.05
N SER A 41 -11.67 14.74 -0.03
CA SER A 41 -11.29 15.66 1.05
C SER A 41 -10.03 16.46 0.76
N ALA A 42 -10.03 17.70 1.24
CA ALA A 42 -8.83 18.55 1.21
C ALA A 42 -7.72 17.98 2.10
N GLU A 43 -8.08 17.29 3.19
CA GLU A 43 -7.16 16.65 4.11
C GLU A 43 -6.39 15.49 3.46
N GLY A 44 -7.06 14.66 2.66
CA GLY A 44 -6.43 13.59 1.88
C GLY A 44 -5.42 14.14 0.87
N ALA A 45 -5.81 15.19 0.15
CA ALA A 45 -4.93 15.91 -0.78
C ALA A 45 -3.75 16.61 -0.07
N ALA A 46 -3.96 17.22 1.10
CA ALA A 46 -2.89 17.84 1.87
C ALA A 46 -1.90 16.81 2.40
N THR A 47 -2.38 15.65 2.85
CA THR A 47 -1.55 14.57 3.39
C THR A 47 -0.64 13.97 2.31
N SER A 48 -1.17 13.70 1.11
CA SER A 48 -0.36 13.23 -0.02
C SER A 48 0.69 14.27 -0.43
N ARG A 49 0.31 15.55 -0.56
CA ARG A 49 1.25 16.64 -0.82
C ARG A 49 2.34 16.75 0.24
N GLN A 50 2.01 16.57 1.52
CA GLN A 50 3.00 16.57 2.61
C GLN A 50 4.02 15.44 2.42
N ALA A 51 3.57 14.22 2.14
CA ALA A 51 4.44 13.09 1.90
C ALA A 51 5.36 13.31 0.68
N PHE A 52 4.81 13.78 -0.44
CA PHE A 52 5.59 14.06 -1.65
C PHE A 52 6.58 15.21 -1.47
N ASN A 53 6.23 16.26 -0.72
CA ASN A 53 7.13 17.35 -0.38
C ASN A 53 8.32 16.86 0.44
N ALA A 54 8.06 16.04 1.45
CA ALA A 54 9.13 15.45 2.27
C ALA A 54 10.00 14.50 1.44
N LEU A 55 9.39 13.66 0.60
CA LEU A 55 10.08 12.71 -0.27
C LEU A 55 11.03 13.43 -1.24
N ARG A 56 10.56 14.44 -1.98
CA ARG A 56 11.40 15.10 -2.98
C ARG A 56 12.56 15.86 -2.33
N ALA A 57 12.32 16.51 -1.20
CA ALA A 57 13.37 17.20 -0.45
C ALA A 57 14.44 16.21 0.02
N PHE A 58 14.02 15.10 0.63
CA PHE A 58 14.93 14.05 1.09
C PHE A 58 15.73 13.43 -0.06
N ALA A 59 15.07 13.03 -1.15
CA ALA A 59 15.72 12.39 -2.29
C ALA A 59 16.74 13.30 -2.97
N VAL A 60 16.43 14.60 -3.15
CA VAL A 60 17.37 15.57 -3.70
C VAL A 60 18.60 15.71 -2.82
N ILE A 61 18.43 15.84 -1.49
CA ILE A 61 19.55 15.90 -0.55
C ILE A 61 20.42 14.65 -0.66
N GLN A 62 19.81 13.46 -0.70
CA GLN A 62 20.55 12.21 -0.81
C GLN A 62 21.30 12.08 -2.14
N ALA A 63 20.72 12.55 -3.25
CA ALA A 63 21.38 12.58 -4.55
C ALA A 63 22.58 13.53 -4.57
N GLU A 64 22.46 14.72 -3.99
CA GLU A 64 23.58 15.67 -3.86
C GLU A 64 24.71 15.10 -3.00
N ARG A 65 24.37 14.48 -1.86
CA ARG A 65 25.36 13.80 -1.01
C ARG A 65 26.10 12.71 -1.77
N TRP A 66 25.39 11.91 -2.55
CA TRP A 66 26.00 10.89 -3.42
C TRP A 66 26.95 11.51 -4.46
N ARG A 67 26.56 12.63 -5.11
CA ARG A 67 27.41 13.35 -6.07
C ARG A 67 28.69 13.90 -5.44
N MET A 68 28.63 14.28 -4.17
CA MET A 68 29.79 14.74 -3.40
C MET A 68 30.68 13.59 -2.90
N GLY A 69 30.35 12.33 -3.21
CA GLY A 69 31.07 11.16 -2.73
C GLY A 69 30.84 10.87 -1.25
N GLU A 70 29.80 11.44 -0.64
CA GLU A 70 29.45 11.11 0.74
C GLU A 70 28.84 9.70 0.84
N PRO A 71 28.98 9.04 2.00
CA PRO A 71 28.30 7.79 2.25
C PRO A 71 26.77 7.95 2.17
N VAL A 72 26.18 7.34 1.15
CA VAL A 72 24.73 7.18 0.96
C VAL A 72 24.42 5.69 0.91
N VAL A 73 23.35 5.32 1.60
CA VAL A 73 22.86 3.94 1.69
C VAL A 73 21.51 3.83 0.99
N GLN A 74 21.26 2.67 0.37
CA GLN A 74 19.97 2.40 -0.26
C GLN A 74 18.84 2.31 0.77
N ARG A 75 17.60 2.31 0.29
CA ARG A 75 16.38 2.17 1.09
C ARG A 75 15.63 0.86 0.82
N VAL A 76 16.15 0.01 -0.06
CA VAL A 76 15.79 -1.40 -0.17
C VAL A 76 16.54 -2.18 0.91
N LEU A 77 15.84 -3.03 1.66
CA LEU A 77 16.47 -3.88 2.68
C LEU A 77 17.49 -4.82 2.04
N ALA A 78 18.68 -4.91 2.64
CA ALA A 78 19.73 -5.81 2.20
C ALA A 78 19.32 -7.29 2.35
N PRO A 79 19.88 -8.21 1.55
CA PRO A 79 19.65 -9.63 1.71
C PRO A 79 19.90 -10.10 3.16
N GLY A 80 18.94 -10.83 3.73
CA GLY A 80 19.00 -11.32 5.11
C GLY A 80 18.64 -10.31 6.20
N ALA A 81 18.35 -9.05 5.85
CA ALA A 81 17.80 -8.08 6.81
C ALA A 81 16.39 -8.49 7.26
N THR A 82 16.03 -8.07 8.48
CA THR A 82 14.68 -8.28 9.03
C THR A 82 14.07 -6.96 9.47
N LEU A 83 12.77 -6.96 9.79
CA LEU A 83 12.10 -5.80 10.36
C LEU A 83 12.68 -5.37 11.72
N ASP A 84 13.18 -6.31 12.52
CA ASP A 84 13.80 -6.04 13.81
C ASP A 84 15.26 -5.58 13.68
N ARG A 85 15.93 -5.99 12.60
CA ARG A 85 17.32 -5.66 12.30
C ARG A 85 17.44 -5.21 10.84
N PRO A 86 16.88 -4.04 10.50
CA PRO A 86 16.97 -3.54 9.13
C PRO A 86 18.43 -3.21 8.81
N ALA A 87 18.84 -3.55 7.60
CA ALA A 87 20.17 -3.26 7.08
C ALA A 87 20.05 -2.80 5.63
N PHE A 88 20.98 -1.96 5.20
CA PHE A 88 21.02 -1.36 3.87
C PHE A 88 22.45 -1.42 3.35
N GLU A 89 22.58 -1.60 2.05
CA GLU A 89 23.90 -1.58 1.40
C GLU A 89 24.28 -0.14 1.04
N SER A 90 25.58 0.09 0.85
CA SER A 90 26.08 1.34 0.30
C SER A 90 25.62 1.50 -1.15
N CYS A 91 25.36 2.73 -1.57
CA CYS A 91 25.01 3.03 -2.95
C CYS A 91 26.18 2.86 -3.93
N GLY A 92 27.42 2.98 -3.46
CA GLY A 92 28.60 2.94 -4.32
C GLY A 92 28.45 3.88 -5.51
N ASP A 93 28.76 3.40 -6.71
CA ASP A 93 28.70 4.18 -7.96
C ASP A 93 27.32 4.14 -8.64
N LYS A 94 26.31 3.48 -8.05
CA LYS A 94 24.98 3.38 -8.65
C LYS A 94 24.27 4.73 -8.58
N LYS A 95 23.72 5.18 -9.71
CA LYS A 95 22.98 6.44 -9.79
C LYS A 95 21.74 6.44 -8.87
N PRO A 96 21.37 7.59 -8.26
CA PRO A 96 20.19 7.68 -7.41
C PRO A 96 18.87 7.41 -8.15
N ALA A 97 17.96 6.73 -7.46
CA ALA A 97 16.58 6.50 -7.91
C ALA A 97 15.58 6.56 -6.75
N VAL A 98 14.32 6.82 -7.08
CA VAL A 98 13.19 6.64 -6.17
C VAL A 98 12.25 5.59 -6.74
N VAL A 99 11.83 4.66 -5.89
CA VAL A 99 10.84 3.62 -6.25
C VAL A 99 9.47 4.01 -5.73
N PHE A 100 8.46 3.95 -6.58
CA PHE A 100 7.08 4.22 -6.25
C PHE A 100 6.23 2.98 -6.52
N ASP A 101 5.31 2.68 -5.60
CA ASP A 101 4.07 2.01 -5.99
C ASP A 101 3.24 2.92 -6.94
N ILE A 102 2.26 2.33 -7.65
CA ILE A 102 1.41 3.05 -8.60
C ILE A 102 0.02 3.35 -7.99
N ASP A 103 -0.72 2.33 -7.56
CA ASP A 103 -2.15 2.42 -7.25
C ASP A 103 -2.38 3.06 -5.88
N GLU A 104 -3.14 4.15 -5.81
CA GLU A 104 -3.35 5.01 -4.63
C GLU A 104 -2.07 5.68 -4.09
N THR A 105 -0.93 5.48 -4.76
CA THR A 105 0.35 6.13 -4.48
C THR A 105 0.65 7.24 -5.48
N LEU A 106 0.67 6.92 -6.78
CA LEU A 106 0.89 7.89 -7.86
C LEU A 106 -0.38 8.14 -8.67
N LEU A 107 -1.21 7.12 -8.86
CA LEU A 107 -2.49 7.17 -9.54
C LEU A 107 -3.61 6.95 -8.53
N LEU A 108 -4.61 7.81 -8.56
CA LEU A 108 -5.93 7.57 -8.00
C LEU A 108 -6.75 6.81 -9.04
N ASN A 109 -7.19 5.60 -8.72
CA ASN A 109 -7.98 4.72 -9.58
C ASN A 109 -9.47 5.14 -9.63
N THR A 110 -9.73 6.40 -9.97
CA THR A 110 -11.06 7.04 -9.82
C THR A 110 -12.18 6.28 -10.53
N GLY A 111 -11.92 5.71 -11.71
CA GLY A 111 -12.90 4.88 -12.43
C GLY A 111 -13.26 3.58 -11.69
N ALA A 112 -12.26 2.81 -11.25
CA ALA A 112 -12.49 1.56 -10.52
C ALA A 112 -13.17 1.82 -9.16
N GLU A 113 -12.69 2.81 -8.43
CA GLU A 113 -13.22 3.11 -7.09
C GLU A 113 -14.60 3.76 -7.14
N TYR A 114 -14.92 4.55 -8.20
CA TYR A 114 -16.31 4.96 -8.46
C TYR A 114 -17.22 3.75 -8.66
N TRP A 115 -16.80 2.79 -9.50
CA TRP A 115 -17.59 1.59 -9.78
C TRP A 115 -17.83 0.75 -8.51
N ALA A 116 -16.80 0.58 -7.68
CA ALA A 116 -16.90 -0.14 -6.40
C ALA A 116 -17.85 0.59 -5.43
N ALA A 117 -17.66 1.90 -5.24
CA ALA A 117 -18.50 2.72 -4.37
C ALA A 117 -19.97 2.77 -4.82
N ALA A 118 -20.23 2.76 -6.13
CA ALA A 118 -21.59 2.87 -6.69
C ALA A 118 -22.38 1.56 -6.63
N LYS A 119 -21.73 0.39 -6.71
CA LYS A 119 -22.41 -0.90 -6.89
C LYS A 119 -22.81 -1.61 -5.59
N GLN A 120 -22.22 -1.26 -4.46
CA GLN A 120 -22.18 -2.18 -3.32
C GLN A 120 -23.09 -1.73 -2.17
N GLN A 121 -23.95 -2.64 -1.73
CA GLN A 121 -25.04 -2.40 -0.78
C GLN A 121 -24.53 -2.31 0.67
N SER A 122 -23.36 -2.86 0.94
CA SER A 122 -22.66 -2.78 2.22
C SER A 122 -21.21 -2.33 2.05
N TYR A 123 -20.64 -1.86 3.16
CA TYR A 123 -19.25 -1.45 3.22
C TYR A 123 -18.29 -2.62 2.97
N GLU A 124 -18.59 -3.81 3.48
CA GLU A 124 -17.77 -5.01 3.27
C GLU A 124 -17.74 -5.41 1.80
N GLN A 125 -18.88 -5.28 1.11
CA GLN A 125 -18.94 -5.47 -0.33
C GLN A 125 -18.10 -4.39 -1.03
N SER A 126 -18.25 -3.11 -0.64
CA SER A 126 -17.53 -1.94 -1.21
C SER A 126 -16.02 -2.10 -1.33
N ARG A 127 -15.42 -2.95 -0.50
CA ARG A 127 -13.96 -3.18 -0.40
C ARG A 127 -13.52 -4.58 -0.82
N ALA A 128 -14.45 -5.43 -1.26
CA ALA A 128 -14.13 -6.77 -1.70
C ALA A 128 -13.44 -6.72 -3.07
N PHE A 129 -12.20 -7.21 -3.14
CA PHE A 129 -11.44 -7.23 -4.39
C PHE A 129 -12.03 -8.23 -5.38
N ASP A 130 -12.58 -7.72 -6.49
CA ASP A 130 -13.02 -8.51 -7.64
C ASP A 130 -11.91 -8.53 -8.69
N LYS A 131 -11.21 -9.67 -8.77
CA LYS A 131 -10.08 -9.86 -9.68
C LYS A 131 -10.47 -9.76 -11.15
N ASP A 132 -11.67 -10.21 -11.53
CA ASP A 132 -12.12 -10.21 -12.92
C ASP A 132 -12.56 -8.82 -13.35
N ALA A 133 -13.15 -8.04 -12.44
CA ALA A 133 -13.42 -6.63 -12.66
C ALA A 133 -12.11 -5.84 -12.76
N TRP A 134 -11.14 -6.09 -11.87
CA TRP A 134 -9.84 -5.43 -11.88
C TRP A 134 -9.05 -5.72 -13.17
N ALA A 135 -9.05 -6.97 -13.65
CA ALA A 135 -8.37 -7.32 -14.91
C ALA A 135 -8.99 -6.63 -16.14
N LYS A 136 -10.27 -6.22 -16.08
CA LYS A 136 -10.90 -5.39 -17.12
C LYS A 136 -10.49 -3.94 -16.96
N TRP A 137 -10.57 -3.42 -15.73
CA TRP A 137 -10.12 -2.08 -15.36
C TRP A 137 -8.68 -1.80 -15.81
N GLU A 138 -7.76 -2.73 -15.58
CA GLU A 138 -6.37 -2.58 -16.01
C GLU A 138 -6.21 -2.45 -17.53
N LYS A 139 -7.19 -2.92 -18.32
CA LYS A 139 -7.17 -2.88 -19.80
C LYS A 139 -7.88 -1.66 -20.38
N ASP A 140 -8.95 -1.18 -19.75
CA ASP A 140 -9.82 -0.13 -20.30
C ASP A 140 -9.82 1.17 -19.47
N GLY A 141 -9.23 1.15 -18.28
CA GLY A 141 -9.26 2.23 -17.30
C GLY A 141 -8.16 3.28 -17.41
N ALA A 142 -7.23 3.17 -18.36
CA ALA A 142 -6.02 4.00 -18.42
C ALA A 142 -6.28 5.52 -18.47
N LYS A 143 -7.47 5.94 -18.93
CA LYS A 143 -7.88 7.37 -19.01
C LYS A 143 -8.85 7.80 -17.92
N LEU A 144 -9.11 6.94 -16.95
CA LEU A 144 -10.05 7.14 -15.85
C LEU A 144 -9.30 7.17 -14.51
N VAL A 145 -8.07 7.68 -14.54
CA VAL A 145 -7.19 7.84 -13.38
C VAL A 145 -6.87 9.31 -13.21
N ASP A 146 -6.72 9.75 -11.97
CA ASP A 146 -6.16 11.06 -11.65
C ASP A 146 -4.78 10.90 -11.01
N PRO A 147 -3.83 11.84 -11.17
CA PRO A 147 -2.61 11.80 -10.38
C PRO A 147 -2.93 12.08 -8.90
N VAL A 148 -2.30 11.32 -8.00
CA VAL A 148 -2.35 11.63 -6.56
C VAL A 148 -1.81 13.06 -6.34
N PRO A 149 -2.47 13.91 -5.52
CA PRO A 149 -2.03 15.29 -5.33
C PRO A 149 -0.56 15.42 -4.91
N GLY A 150 0.24 16.12 -5.71
CA GLY A 150 1.68 16.30 -5.49
C GLY A 150 2.58 15.30 -6.23
N ALA A 151 2.03 14.23 -6.82
CA ALA A 151 2.81 13.20 -7.50
C ALA A 151 3.54 13.73 -8.74
N VAL A 152 2.84 14.50 -9.60
CA VAL A 152 3.40 15.07 -10.83
C VAL A 152 4.54 16.04 -10.49
N GLU A 153 4.33 16.93 -9.52
CA GLU A 153 5.35 17.88 -9.07
C GLU A 153 6.58 17.17 -8.46
N ALA A 154 6.36 16.08 -7.72
CA ALA A 154 7.45 15.28 -7.18
C ALA A 154 8.25 14.59 -8.28
N VAL A 155 7.58 13.91 -9.21
CA VAL A 155 8.22 13.22 -10.35
C VAL A 155 9.03 14.19 -11.20
N ASP A 156 8.47 15.37 -11.52
CA ASP A 156 9.19 16.42 -12.25
C ASP A 156 10.42 16.92 -11.49
N THR A 157 10.30 17.15 -10.18
CA THR A 157 11.43 17.56 -9.33
C THR A 157 12.56 16.53 -9.34
N LEU A 158 12.21 15.24 -9.18
CA LEU A 158 13.19 14.15 -9.16
C LEU A 158 13.94 14.04 -10.49
N ARG A 159 13.21 14.09 -11.62
CA ARG A 159 13.82 14.04 -12.95
C ARG A 159 14.73 15.23 -13.24
N LYS A 160 14.32 16.45 -12.86
CA LYS A 160 15.16 17.66 -12.96
C LYS A 160 16.43 17.56 -12.14
N ALA A 161 16.38 16.83 -11.04
CA ALA A 161 17.53 16.53 -10.19
C ALA A 161 18.31 15.30 -10.65
N ASP A 162 18.14 14.78 -11.87
CA ASP A 162 18.79 13.56 -12.41
C ASP A 162 18.65 12.34 -11.47
N ILE A 163 17.48 12.20 -10.84
CA ILE A 163 17.10 11.04 -10.04
C ILE A 163 16.11 10.21 -10.85
N ALA A 164 16.41 8.92 -11.04
CA ALA A 164 15.52 8.04 -11.77
C ALA A 164 14.20 7.80 -11.01
N VAL A 165 13.08 7.83 -11.72
CA VAL A 165 11.75 7.51 -11.18
C VAL A 165 11.39 6.11 -11.65
N ILE A 166 11.21 5.20 -10.70
CA ILE A 166 10.96 3.78 -10.95
C ILE A 166 9.57 3.43 -10.42
N PHE A 167 8.73 2.84 -11.25
CA PHE A 167 7.39 2.36 -10.94
C PHE A 167 7.45 0.85 -10.65
N ASN A 168 7.04 0.43 -9.46
CA ASN A 168 7.01 -0.96 -9.02
C ASN A 168 5.63 -1.32 -8.45
N SER A 169 4.76 -1.86 -9.30
CA SER A 169 3.37 -2.14 -8.96
C SER A 169 3.05 -3.64 -8.95
N ASN A 170 1.95 -3.99 -8.31
CA ASN A 170 1.31 -5.31 -8.38
C ASN A 170 0.28 -5.42 -9.50
N ARG A 171 0.11 -4.38 -10.34
CA ARG A 171 -0.57 -4.51 -11.63
C ARG A 171 0.04 -5.64 -12.44
N SER A 172 -0.79 -6.29 -13.25
CA SER A 172 -0.37 -7.45 -14.04
C SER A 172 0.68 -7.05 -15.07
N ALA A 173 1.73 -7.87 -15.25
CA ALA A 173 2.64 -7.69 -16.38
C ALA A 173 1.92 -7.80 -17.75
N SER A 174 0.71 -8.37 -17.80
CA SER A 174 -0.13 -8.40 -19.00
C SER A 174 -0.80 -7.06 -19.34
N SER A 175 -0.85 -6.10 -18.42
CA SER A 175 -1.37 -4.73 -18.59
C SER A 175 -0.23 -3.70 -18.68
N MET A 176 0.95 -4.11 -19.16
CA MET A 176 2.16 -3.28 -19.20
C MET A 176 1.98 -2.00 -20.02
N GLN A 177 1.37 -2.13 -21.21
CA GLN A 177 1.18 -1.00 -22.12
C GLN A 177 0.14 -0.04 -21.56
N GLU A 178 -0.97 -0.58 -21.08
CA GLU A 178 -2.08 0.17 -20.50
C GLU A 178 -1.67 0.90 -19.21
N THR A 179 -0.80 0.28 -18.40
CA THR A 179 -0.21 0.94 -17.23
C THR A 179 0.72 2.09 -17.63
N ALA A 180 1.56 1.90 -18.64
CA ALA A 180 2.42 2.98 -19.15
C ALA A 180 1.58 4.13 -19.74
N GLU A 181 0.49 3.82 -20.44
CA GLU A 181 -0.48 4.79 -20.94
C GLU A 181 -1.16 5.56 -19.81
N ALA A 182 -1.57 4.89 -18.74
CA ALA A 182 -2.19 5.52 -17.57
C ALA A 182 -1.23 6.49 -16.87
N LEU A 183 0.03 6.08 -16.67
CA LEU A 183 1.07 6.94 -16.11
C LEU A 183 1.34 8.17 -17.00
N ALA A 184 1.42 7.97 -18.32
CA ALA A 184 1.60 9.06 -19.26
C ALA A 184 0.40 10.02 -19.27
N HIS A 185 -0.83 9.48 -19.25
CA HIS A 185 -2.07 10.23 -19.20
C HIS A 185 -2.15 11.12 -17.95
N ALA A 186 -1.75 10.60 -16.79
CA ALA A 186 -1.70 11.34 -15.53
C ALA A 186 -0.55 12.37 -15.45
N GLY A 187 0.25 12.53 -16.50
CA GLY A 187 1.38 13.47 -16.52
C GLY A 187 2.62 12.99 -15.77
N LEU A 188 2.71 11.70 -15.42
CA LEU A 188 3.85 11.10 -14.73
C LEU A 188 4.99 10.73 -15.69
N GLY A 189 4.83 11.01 -16.98
CA GLY A 189 5.82 10.80 -18.04
C GLY A 189 5.94 9.35 -18.51
N VAL A 190 6.94 9.08 -19.34
CA VAL A 190 7.11 7.78 -19.99
C VAL A 190 7.69 6.76 -19.01
N ALA A 191 7.03 5.60 -18.93
CA ALA A 191 7.47 4.44 -18.18
C ALA A 191 8.01 3.39 -19.17
N GLU A 192 9.26 2.96 -19.00
CA GLU A 192 9.96 2.03 -19.89
C GLU A 192 9.97 0.63 -19.25
N PRO A 193 9.28 -0.37 -19.83
CA PRO A 193 9.27 -1.74 -19.32
C PRO A 193 10.68 -2.29 -19.09
N GLY A 194 10.91 -2.86 -17.91
CA GLY A 194 12.20 -3.46 -17.54
C GLY A 194 13.31 -2.47 -17.20
N LYS A 195 13.06 -1.15 -17.29
CA LYS A 195 14.02 -0.10 -16.94
C LYS A 195 13.48 0.83 -15.87
N THR A 196 12.29 1.39 -16.08
CA THR A 196 11.60 2.24 -15.11
C THR A 196 10.21 1.71 -14.74
N LEU A 197 9.69 0.69 -15.43
CA LEU A 197 8.42 0.05 -15.10
C LEU A 197 8.60 -1.44 -14.79
N PHE A 198 8.17 -1.83 -13.59
CA PHE A 198 8.27 -3.19 -13.04
C PHE A 198 6.90 -3.63 -12.51
N LEU A 199 6.31 -4.64 -13.15
CA LEU A 199 4.96 -5.14 -12.86
C LEU A 199 5.00 -6.60 -12.38
N ASP A 200 3.89 -7.08 -11.80
CA ASP A 200 3.80 -8.45 -11.29
C ASP A 200 3.55 -9.46 -12.41
N SER A 201 4.57 -10.28 -12.69
CA SER A 201 4.49 -11.40 -13.62
C SER A 201 4.14 -12.73 -12.95
N ALA A 202 4.29 -12.85 -11.63
CA ALA A 202 4.06 -14.08 -10.88
C ALA A 202 2.62 -14.16 -10.34
N GLY A 203 1.95 -13.01 -10.18
CA GLY A 203 0.61 -12.91 -9.63
C GLY A 203 0.55 -13.17 -8.12
N ASP A 204 1.69 -13.06 -7.42
CA ASP A 204 1.78 -13.28 -5.97
C ASP A 204 1.79 -11.97 -5.16
N GLY A 205 1.79 -10.82 -5.84
CA GLY A 205 1.76 -9.49 -5.25
C GLY A 205 2.99 -9.12 -4.42
N LYS A 206 4.07 -9.90 -4.52
CA LYS A 206 5.34 -9.60 -3.84
C LYS A 206 6.17 -8.63 -4.64
N LYS A 207 6.90 -7.76 -3.94
CA LYS A 207 7.68 -6.67 -4.55
C LYS A 207 9.17 -6.74 -4.24
N ASP A 208 9.63 -7.52 -3.26
CA ASP A 208 11.05 -7.58 -2.87
C ASP A 208 11.94 -8.12 -3.99
N GLY A 209 11.47 -9.11 -4.76
CA GLY A 209 12.19 -9.60 -5.93
C GLY A 209 12.44 -8.49 -6.96
N ARG A 210 11.41 -7.69 -7.27
CA ARG A 210 11.55 -6.54 -8.19
C ARG A 210 12.40 -5.43 -7.59
N ARG A 211 12.28 -5.14 -6.29
CA ARG A 211 13.14 -4.17 -5.58
C ARG A 211 14.61 -4.58 -5.62
N ALA A 212 14.92 -5.87 -5.47
CA ALA A 212 16.28 -6.38 -5.57
C ALA A 212 16.85 -6.17 -6.99
N THR A 213 16.10 -6.53 -8.03
CA THR A 213 16.50 -6.26 -9.43
C THR A 213 16.71 -4.77 -9.72
N ILE A 214 15.84 -3.90 -9.20
CA ILE A 214 16.00 -2.45 -9.33
C ILE A 214 17.29 -1.99 -8.62
N ALA A 215 17.54 -2.50 -7.41
CA ALA A 215 18.70 -2.16 -6.58
C ALA A 215 20.03 -2.66 -7.17
N GLU A 216 20.04 -3.66 -8.05
CA GLU A 216 21.24 -4.07 -8.80
C GLU A 216 21.76 -2.94 -9.71
N THR A 217 20.84 -2.16 -10.30
CA THR A 217 21.17 -1.09 -11.26
C THR A 217 21.22 0.30 -10.61
N TRP A 218 20.30 0.58 -9.68
CA TRP A 218 20.09 1.91 -9.12
C TRP A 218 20.36 1.94 -7.60
N CYS A 219 20.85 3.07 -7.11
CA CYS A 219 20.84 3.40 -5.69
C CYS A 219 19.45 3.92 -5.32
N VAL A 220 18.58 3.06 -4.77
CA VAL A 220 17.24 3.47 -4.33
C VAL A 220 17.36 4.35 -3.08
N VAL A 221 17.34 5.67 -3.23
CA VAL A 221 17.50 6.62 -2.11
C VAL A 221 16.20 6.89 -1.35
N ALA A 222 15.04 6.63 -1.96
CA ALA A 222 13.74 6.72 -1.31
C ALA A 222 12.74 5.74 -1.95
N MET A 223 11.70 5.40 -1.18
CA MET A 223 10.54 4.64 -1.65
C MET A 223 9.25 5.29 -1.18
N ALA A 224 8.19 5.18 -1.98
CA ALA A 224 6.84 5.59 -1.62
C ALA A 224 5.80 4.55 -2.00
N GLY A 225 4.77 4.44 -1.17
CA GLY A 225 3.66 3.51 -1.34
C GLY A 225 2.55 3.78 -0.33
N ASP A 226 1.37 3.23 -0.57
CA ASP A 226 0.20 3.33 0.31
C ASP A 226 0.09 2.12 1.26
N GLN A 227 0.81 1.02 0.96
CA GLN A 227 0.83 -0.20 1.75
C GLN A 227 2.21 -0.51 2.31
N LEU A 228 2.26 -1.14 3.50
CA LEU A 228 3.54 -1.58 4.07
C LEU A 228 4.31 -2.57 3.15
N GLY A 229 3.59 -3.32 2.30
CA GLY A 229 4.19 -4.23 1.32
C GLY A 229 5.02 -3.52 0.22
N ASP A 230 4.80 -2.22 0.02
CA ASP A 230 5.55 -1.39 -0.93
C ASP A 230 6.97 -1.11 -0.44
N PHE A 231 7.21 -1.29 0.85
CA PHE A 231 8.52 -1.10 1.48
C PHE A 231 9.26 -2.43 1.72
N SER A 232 8.54 -3.50 2.08
CA SER A 232 9.09 -4.85 2.21
C SER A 232 8.00 -5.92 2.27
N ASP A 233 8.25 -7.08 1.66
CA ASP A 233 7.35 -8.25 1.80
C ASP A 233 7.41 -8.88 3.20
N LEU A 234 8.38 -8.49 4.03
CA LEU A 234 8.44 -8.90 5.43
C LEU A 234 7.21 -8.43 6.23
N PHE A 235 6.57 -7.33 5.82
CA PHE A 235 5.29 -6.89 6.39
C PHE A 235 4.10 -7.77 5.98
N ASN A 236 4.31 -8.68 5.04
CA ASN A 236 3.31 -9.59 4.50
C ASN A 236 3.44 -11.02 5.06
N VAL A 237 4.44 -11.31 5.91
CA VAL A 237 4.74 -12.66 6.45
C VAL A 237 3.62 -13.16 7.35
N LYS A 238 3.24 -14.43 7.17
CA LYS A 238 2.01 -14.99 7.72
C LYS A 238 2.30 -15.85 8.95
N GLU A 239 1.73 -15.50 10.10
CA GLU A 239 1.36 -16.49 11.11
C GLU A 239 -0.11 -16.83 10.79
N ASN A 240 -0.40 -18.04 10.29
CA ASN A 240 -1.77 -18.49 9.94
C ASN A 240 -2.53 -17.64 8.89
N GLY A 241 -1.84 -17.09 7.89
CA GLY A 241 -2.48 -16.42 6.77
C GLY A 241 -2.43 -14.88 6.80
N ARG A 242 -2.17 -14.25 7.95
CA ARG A 242 -2.12 -12.78 8.11
C ARG A 242 -1.34 -12.37 9.37
N LEU A 243 -0.55 -11.30 9.35
CA LEU A 243 -0.12 -10.67 10.61
C LEU A 243 -1.33 -10.02 11.29
N PRO A 244 -1.63 -10.31 12.57
CA PRO A 244 -2.69 -9.63 13.31
C PRO A 244 -2.55 -8.10 13.22
N VAL A 245 -3.67 -7.37 13.14
CA VAL A 245 -3.70 -5.89 13.05
C VAL A 245 -2.84 -5.26 14.14
N VAL A 246 -2.95 -5.78 15.37
CA VAL A 246 -2.17 -5.31 16.51
C VAL A 246 -0.66 -5.50 16.29
N LYS A 247 -0.21 -6.65 15.79
CA LYS A 247 1.22 -6.89 15.52
C LYS A 247 1.72 -5.96 14.40
N ARG A 248 0.93 -5.75 13.34
CA ARG A 248 1.26 -4.78 12.26
C ARG A 248 1.42 -3.37 12.81
N ARG A 249 0.50 -2.94 13.69
CA ARG A 249 0.57 -1.62 14.34
C ARG A 249 1.78 -1.51 15.27
N GLN A 250 2.06 -2.55 16.06
CA GLN A 250 3.20 -2.59 16.98
C GLN A 250 4.54 -2.56 16.27
N ALA A 251 4.66 -3.18 15.09
CA ALA A 251 5.89 -3.14 14.28
C ALA A 251 6.31 -1.69 13.96
N MET A 252 5.37 -0.75 13.86
CA MET A 252 5.66 0.67 13.64
C MET A 252 6.27 1.36 14.87
N GLY A 253 6.19 0.75 16.05
CA GLY A 253 6.85 1.21 17.27
C GLY A 253 8.30 0.74 17.40
N SER A 254 8.80 -0.11 16.49
CA SER A 254 10.22 -0.51 16.47
C SER A 254 11.10 0.73 16.25
N PRO A 255 12.05 1.06 17.13
CA PRO A 255 12.87 2.27 17.01
C PRO A 255 13.64 2.36 15.68
N MET A 256 13.99 1.21 15.09
CA MET A 256 14.73 1.15 13.83
C MET A 256 13.83 1.43 12.64
N LEU A 257 12.63 0.82 12.58
CA LEU A 257 11.67 1.07 11.50
C LEU A 257 11.04 2.47 11.61
N ALA A 258 10.73 2.91 12.84
CA ALA A 258 10.12 4.21 13.09
C ALA A 258 10.93 5.37 12.49
N ARG A 259 12.26 5.25 12.51
CA ARG A 259 13.18 6.25 11.95
C ARG A 259 13.21 6.30 10.43
N MET A 260 12.68 5.29 9.74
CA MET A 260 12.71 5.23 8.28
C MET A 260 11.55 5.99 7.64
N TRP A 261 10.43 6.08 8.35
CA TRP A 261 9.26 6.83 7.91
C TRP A 261 9.58 8.33 7.82
N GLY A 262 9.40 8.91 6.65
CA GLY A 262 9.80 10.29 6.33
C GLY A 262 11.32 10.47 6.11
N GLN A 263 12.11 9.39 6.16
CA GLN A 263 13.59 9.40 6.04
C GLN A 263 14.06 8.32 5.05
N GLY A 264 13.36 8.23 3.92
CA GLY A 264 13.62 7.27 2.85
C GLY A 264 12.44 6.34 2.58
N TRP A 265 11.54 6.13 3.55
CA TRP A 265 10.25 5.46 3.31
C TRP A 265 9.11 6.47 3.52
N PHE A 266 8.28 6.69 2.52
CA PHE A 266 7.22 7.69 2.55
C PHE A 266 5.87 7.03 2.30
N LEU A 267 5.08 6.88 3.37
CA LEU A 267 3.76 6.26 3.32
C LEU A 267 2.71 7.26 2.85
N LEU A 268 1.90 6.85 1.88
CA LEU A 268 0.70 7.57 1.44
C LEU A 268 -0.53 6.96 2.12
N PRO A 269 -1.57 7.76 2.39
CA PRO A 269 -2.75 7.24 3.07
C PRO A 269 -3.72 6.59 2.08
N ASN A 270 -4.08 5.34 2.32
CA ASN A 270 -5.18 4.68 1.63
C ASN A 270 -6.13 4.01 2.64
N PRO A 271 -7.25 4.66 3.00
CA PRO A 271 -8.27 4.06 3.85
C PRO A 271 -9.26 3.18 3.09
N VAL A 272 -9.25 3.19 1.75
CA VAL A 272 -10.27 2.53 0.91
C VAL A 272 -10.07 1.03 0.89
N TYR A 273 -8.84 0.55 0.70
CA TYR A 273 -8.55 -0.88 0.67
C TYR A 273 -7.18 -1.23 1.28
N GLY A 274 -6.86 -2.52 1.24
CA GLY A 274 -5.54 -3.02 1.59
C GLY A 274 -5.41 -3.44 3.04
N LYS A 275 -4.22 -3.96 3.39
CA LYS A 275 -3.95 -4.52 4.73
C LYS A 275 -3.98 -3.48 5.87
N GLY A 276 -4.05 -2.20 5.53
CA GLY A 276 -4.23 -1.11 6.49
C GLY A 276 -5.69 -0.90 6.91
N ALA A 277 -6.64 -1.35 6.10
CA ALA A 277 -8.07 -1.13 6.27
C ALA A 277 -8.82 -2.38 6.80
N GLU A 278 -8.10 -3.32 7.40
CA GLU A 278 -8.63 -4.57 7.95
C GLU A 278 -8.73 -4.52 9.49
N GLY A 279 -9.57 -5.39 10.07
CA GLY A 279 -9.66 -5.61 11.50
C GLY A 279 -11.09 -5.54 12.03
N ASP A 280 -11.41 -6.34 13.05
CA ASP A 280 -12.67 -6.24 13.77
C ASP A 280 -12.58 -5.31 15.01
N PHE A 281 -13.72 -5.11 15.69
CA PHE A 281 -13.78 -4.28 16.91
C PHE A 281 -12.85 -4.76 18.03
N ASN A 282 -12.60 -6.07 18.15
CA ASN A 282 -11.73 -6.65 19.18
C ASN A 282 -10.25 -6.55 18.81
N GLU A 283 -9.93 -6.54 17.52
CA GLU A 283 -8.58 -6.34 17.00
C GLU A 283 -8.15 -4.86 17.02
N ILE A 284 -9.09 -3.93 16.80
CA ILE A 284 -8.81 -2.48 16.69
C ILE A 284 -8.89 -1.77 18.04
N PHE A 285 -9.93 -2.06 18.84
CA PHE A 285 -10.18 -1.34 20.10
C PHE A 285 -9.76 -2.16 21.33
N PRO A 286 -9.30 -1.50 22.41
CA PRO A 286 -9.00 -2.19 23.66
C PRO A 286 -10.25 -2.86 24.24
N LYS A 287 -10.03 -3.91 25.06
CA LYS A 287 -11.11 -4.63 25.74
C LYS A 287 -11.90 -3.73 26.71
N ASN A 288 -11.24 -2.76 27.33
CA ASN A 288 -11.86 -1.77 28.21
C ASN A 288 -12.44 -0.64 27.36
N ARG A 289 -13.76 -0.73 27.06
CA ARG A 289 -14.48 0.22 26.21
C ARG A 289 -15.31 1.17 27.04
N TRP A 290 -15.24 2.46 26.73
CA TRP A 290 -16.11 3.48 27.30
C TRP A 290 -17.58 3.17 26.94
N LYS A 291 -18.47 3.32 27.93
CA LYS A 291 -19.92 3.22 27.75
C LYS A 291 -20.55 4.46 28.38
N PRO A 292 -21.28 5.29 27.64
CA PRO A 292 -22.02 6.40 28.24
C PRO A 292 -23.06 5.84 29.22
N HIS A 293 -23.25 6.55 30.34
CA HIS A 293 -24.34 6.29 31.28
C HIS A 293 -25.60 7.05 30.86
#